data_AF-A0A7C3Z4Q1-F1
#
_entry.id   AF-A0A7C3Z4Q1-F1
#
_cell.length_a   1.000
_cell.length_b   1.000
_cell.length_c   1.000
_cell.angle_alpha   90.00
_cell.angle_beta   90.00
_cell.angle_gamma   90.00
#
_symmetry.space_group_name_H-M   'P 1'
#
loop_
_entity.id
_entity.type
_entity.pdbx_description
1 polymer ?
#
loop_
_entity_poly.entity_id
_entity_poly.type
_entity_poly.pdbx_seq_one_letter_code
_entity_poly.pdbx_strand_id
1 'polypeptide(L)'
;MKKTSRERWRRERKVDKKGKKEKELKGSKIFKWTYSKFGTKIWIFIFLISLLLLYVGLNGIVGNVFPSLDFLKFISAKRFSAKVRETIILLTKLVTIDIIMIILGLWGMYVAIKRGLYSVITVLSPSESDSFINTVYEKIKLKRGPNIVCLGGGEGIKSTLQGIKKYSSNISALVLPIDNNIKNAIVSLAGTTTVMNDLFKYRFNTSKLNGVNFSDLFLSTLTDVAGSLNEALNEIVNILSLRGKVILLTSEDIKLMINKKKILLKPNNVKVNPLALEAIKKADAIFIGPGNLYTDILPNFLIREVRESIKNSRAVKVYICSIMAQRSETKGLLVSEHLSKIFEYGGEIVDYVVVNTGNIPEEILVKYRRFKSDVVTLDEDKVKRMGVSLVKKNLVSISEEGFVRHNPYKLGKTLIKLVSL
;
A
#
# COMPACT_ATOMS: atom_id res chain seq x y z
N MET A 1 -41.36 -40.02 -5.88
CA MET A 1 -41.23 -39.23 -4.63
C MET A 1 -39.76 -38.97 -4.30
N LYS A 2 -39.25 -37.75 -4.54
CA LYS A 2 -38.01 -37.18 -3.94
C LYS A 2 -37.88 -35.74 -4.45
N LYS A 3 -38.73 -34.82 -3.95
CA LYS A 3 -38.47 -33.38 -4.06
C LYS A 3 -37.24 -33.09 -3.21
N THR A 4 -36.15 -32.78 -3.89
CA THR A 4 -34.80 -32.72 -3.33
C THR A 4 -34.64 -31.53 -2.38
N SER A 5 -33.87 -31.78 -1.32
CA SER A 5 -33.48 -30.94 -0.19
C SER A 5 -33.12 -29.47 -0.49
N ARG A 6 -32.86 -29.10 -1.75
CA ARG A 6 -32.58 -27.71 -2.18
C ARG A 6 -33.81 -26.78 -2.10
N GLU A 7 -35.02 -27.29 -2.33
CA GLU A 7 -36.23 -26.46 -2.24
C GLU A 7 -36.65 -26.17 -0.79
N ARG A 8 -36.43 -27.13 0.12
CA ARG A 8 -36.68 -26.97 1.56
C ARG A 8 -35.71 -25.95 2.16
N TRP A 9 -34.41 -26.02 1.81
CA TRP A 9 -33.39 -25.05 2.21
C TRP A 9 -33.67 -23.61 1.71
N ARG A 10 -34.21 -23.46 0.50
CA ARG A 10 -34.60 -22.14 -0.06
C ARG A 10 -35.83 -21.55 0.62
N ARG A 11 -36.78 -22.38 1.06
CA ARG A 11 -37.96 -21.93 1.81
C ARG A 11 -37.60 -21.55 3.25
N GLU A 12 -36.79 -22.35 3.94
CA GLU A 12 -36.33 -22.05 5.31
C GLU A 12 -35.51 -20.75 5.36
N ARG A 13 -34.57 -20.53 4.42
CA ARG A 13 -33.85 -19.23 4.32
C ARG A 13 -34.74 -18.03 4.01
N LYS A 14 -35.85 -18.23 3.28
CA LYS A 14 -36.81 -17.13 2.99
C LYS A 14 -37.68 -16.82 4.20
N VAL A 15 -38.07 -17.83 4.99
CA VAL A 15 -38.85 -17.64 6.22
C VAL A 15 -38.00 -17.00 7.32
N ASP A 16 -36.75 -17.43 7.50
CA ASP A 16 -35.83 -16.82 8.47
C ASP A 16 -35.47 -15.36 8.12
N LYS A 17 -35.30 -15.06 6.84
CA LYS A 17 -35.08 -13.67 6.38
C LYS A 17 -36.32 -12.79 6.53
N LYS A 18 -37.53 -13.34 6.38
CA LYS A 18 -38.77 -12.61 6.64
C LYS A 18 -38.99 -12.39 8.13
N GLY A 19 -38.77 -13.41 8.96
CA GLY A 19 -38.89 -13.33 10.42
C GLY A 19 -37.85 -12.41 11.07
N LYS A 20 -36.60 -12.38 10.58
CA LYS A 20 -35.59 -11.39 10.99
C LYS A 20 -35.92 -9.97 10.52
N LYS A 21 -36.40 -9.80 9.28
CA LYS A 21 -36.85 -8.49 8.79
C LYS A 21 -38.04 -7.96 9.59
N GLU A 22 -39.03 -8.79 9.93
CA GLU A 22 -40.19 -8.38 10.72
C GLU A 22 -39.86 -8.09 12.19
N LYS A 23 -38.90 -8.81 12.79
CA LYS A 23 -38.39 -8.49 14.14
C LYS A 23 -37.55 -7.21 14.17
N GLU A 24 -36.82 -6.87 13.10
CA GLU A 24 -36.12 -5.57 12.96
C GLU A 24 -37.05 -4.40 12.58
N LEU A 25 -38.29 -4.68 12.16
CA LEU A 25 -39.27 -3.67 11.75
C LEU A 25 -40.23 -3.22 12.87
N LYS A 26 -40.25 -3.89 14.02
CA LYS A 26 -41.10 -3.53 15.17
C LYS A 26 -40.39 -2.72 16.26
N GLY A 27 -39.07 -2.55 16.18
CA GLY A 27 -38.31 -1.59 16.98
C GLY A 27 -38.41 -0.18 16.42
N SER A 28 -39.40 0.59 16.88
CA SER A 28 -39.52 2.05 16.76
C SER A 28 -39.44 2.66 15.35
N LYS A 29 -40.59 2.73 14.66
CA LYS A 29 -40.77 3.61 13.47
C LYS A 29 -40.40 5.07 13.73
N ILE A 30 -40.47 5.53 14.99
CA ILE A 30 -40.09 6.88 15.43
C ILE A 30 -38.56 7.10 15.34
N PHE A 31 -37.75 6.05 15.47
CA PHE A 31 -36.28 6.13 15.46
C PHE A 31 -35.68 6.04 14.05
N LYS A 32 -36.40 5.46 13.08
CA LYS A 32 -35.98 5.44 11.66
C LYS A 32 -36.25 6.77 10.95
N TRP A 33 -37.19 7.59 11.43
CA TRP A 33 -37.52 8.88 10.81
C TRP A 33 -36.44 9.95 11.08
N THR A 34 -35.85 9.94 12.28
CA THR A 34 -34.80 10.90 12.67
C THR A 34 -33.45 10.64 12.01
N TYR A 35 -33.16 9.40 11.61
CA TYR A 35 -31.86 9.02 11.05
C TYR A 35 -31.69 9.35 9.55
N SER A 36 -32.77 9.49 8.79
CA SER A 36 -32.71 9.56 7.32
C SER A 36 -32.52 10.97 6.74
N LYS A 37 -32.86 12.04 7.48
CA LYS A 37 -32.70 13.45 6.99
C LYS A 37 -31.91 14.39 7.91
N PHE A 38 -31.57 13.97 9.14
CA PHE A 38 -30.98 14.86 10.17
C PHE A 38 -29.75 14.28 10.90
N GLY A 39 -29.07 13.28 10.33
CA GLY A 39 -28.05 12.48 11.03
C GLY A 39 -26.85 13.24 11.63
N THR A 40 -26.47 14.40 11.08
CA THR A 40 -25.40 15.27 11.64
C THR A 40 -25.96 16.50 12.36
N LYS A 41 -27.11 17.02 11.93
CA LYS A 41 -27.73 18.24 12.46
C LYS A 41 -28.16 18.11 13.92
N ILE A 42 -28.64 16.92 14.34
CA ILE A 42 -29.05 16.67 15.73
C ILE A 42 -27.84 16.74 16.68
N TRP A 43 -26.68 16.20 16.29
CA TRP A 43 -25.48 16.24 17.12
C TRP A 43 -24.90 17.65 17.22
N ILE A 44 -24.95 18.43 16.15
CA ILE A 44 -24.58 19.86 16.17
C ILE A 44 -25.50 20.63 17.14
N PHE A 45 -26.81 20.35 17.12
CA PHE A 45 -27.76 20.98 18.03
C PHE A 45 -27.51 20.60 19.50
N ILE A 46 -27.26 19.32 19.79
CA ILE A 46 -26.89 18.86 21.14
C ILE A 46 -25.57 19.50 21.60
N PHE A 47 -24.59 19.65 20.71
CA PHE A 47 -23.33 20.34 21.01
C PHE A 47 -23.56 21.80 21.40
N LEU A 48 -24.39 22.54 20.65
CA LEU A 48 -24.72 23.94 20.95
C LEU A 48 -25.45 24.10 22.28
N ILE A 49 -26.42 23.22 22.59
CA ILE A 49 -27.09 23.21 23.90
C ILE A 49 -26.11 22.89 25.03
N SER A 50 -25.22 21.93 24.82
CA SER A 50 -24.21 21.52 25.81
C SER A 50 -23.21 22.64 26.09
N LEU A 51 -22.83 23.41 25.06
CA LEU A 51 -21.98 24.59 25.18
C LEU A 51 -22.69 25.72 25.96
N LEU A 52 -23.99 25.91 25.72
CA LEU A 52 -24.79 26.89 26.46
C LEU A 52 -24.95 26.51 27.93
N LEU A 53 -25.18 25.23 28.24
CA LEU A 53 -25.24 24.72 29.61
C LEU A 53 -23.91 24.91 30.35
N LEU A 54 -22.80 24.62 29.69
CA LEU A 54 -21.45 24.88 30.21
C LEU A 54 -21.22 26.36 30.49
N TYR A 55 -21.62 27.24 29.55
CA TYR A 55 -21.51 28.68 29.72
C TYR A 55 -22.34 29.19 30.90
N VAL A 56 -23.59 28.75 31.03
CA VAL A 56 -24.46 29.14 32.15
C VAL A 56 -23.92 28.65 33.49
N GLY A 57 -23.50 27.38 33.58
CA GLY A 57 -22.93 26.82 34.81
C GLY A 57 -21.61 27.48 35.23
N LEU A 58 -20.72 27.79 34.27
CA LEU A 58 -19.49 28.52 34.57
C LEU A 58 -19.75 29.95 35.02
N ASN A 59 -20.70 30.66 34.40
CA ASN A 59 -21.09 32.01 34.84
C ASN A 59 -21.74 32.01 36.23
N GLY A 60 -22.51 30.98 36.59
CA GLY A 60 -23.07 30.84 37.94
C GLY A 60 -21.98 30.75 39.02
N ILE A 61 -20.95 29.92 38.78
CA ILE A 61 -19.81 29.80 39.71
C ILE A 61 -18.99 31.09 39.74
N VAL A 62 -18.63 31.65 38.57
CA VAL A 62 -17.80 32.87 38.49
C VAL A 62 -18.54 34.08 39.07
N GLY A 63 -19.84 34.21 38.82
CA GLY A 63 -20.68 35.29 39.36
C GLY A 63 -20.88 35.20 40.88
N ASN A 64 -20.84 33.99 41.45
CA ASN A 64 -20.83 33.79 42.90
C ASN A 64 -19.49 34.19 43.56
N VAL A 65 -18.36 33.97 42.88
CA VAL A 65 -17.02 34.35 43.39
C VAL A 65 -16.68 35.82 43.10
N PHE A 66 -17.07 36.34 41.93
CA PHE A 66 -16.81 37.70 41.46
C PHE A 66 -18.12 38.36 40.97
N PRO A 67 -18.86 39.04 41.86
CA PRO A 67 -20.17 39.62 41.52
C PRO A 67 -20.16 40.66 40.39
N SER A 68 -19.01 41.29 40.11
CA SER A 68 -18.82 42.23 39.01
C SER A 68 -18.80 41.58 37.62
N LEU A 69 -18.58 40.27 37.55
CA LEU A 69 -18.51 39.48 36.32
C LEU A 69 -19.76 38.61 36.09
N ASP A 70 -20.81 38.79 36.90
CA ASP A 70 -22.07 38.05 36.80
C ASP A 70 -22.93 38.52 35.62
N PHE A 71 -22.64 37.94 34.45
CA PHE A 71 -23.32 38.25 33.19
C PHE A 71 -24.82 37.91 33.21
N LEU A 72 -25.26 36.96 34.04
CA LEU A 72 -26.66 36.55 34.14
C LEU A 72 -27.51 37.61 34.87
N LYS A 73 -26.96 38.24 35.91
CA LYS A 73 -27.61 39.40 36.55
C LYS A 73 -27.82 40.55 35.57
N PHE A 74 -26.84 40.82 34.71
CA PHE A 74 -26.91 41.86 33.67
C PHE A 74 -28.06 41.63 32.66
N ILE A 75 -28.28 40.38 32.21
CA ILE A 75 -29.38 40.02 31.31
C ILE A 75 -30.74 40.07 32.02
N SER A 76 -30.83 39.59 33.26
CA SER A 76 -32.08 39.56 34.03
C SER A 76 -32.64 40.95 34.36
N ALA A 77 -31.79 41.99 34.32
CA ALA A 77 -32.14 43.33 34.73
C ALA A 77 -33.05 44.08 33.74
N LYS A 78 -33.20 43.64 32.48
CA LYS A 78 -33.81 44.49 31.43
C LYS A 78 -35.05 43.97 30.68
N ARG A 79 -35.54 42.73 30.85
CA ARG A 79 -36.66 42.26 29.98
C ARG A 79 -37.62 41.16 30.48
N PHE A 80 -37.48 40.61 31.68
CA PHE A 80 -38.33 39.49 32.15
C PHE A 80 -39.31 39.89 33.26
N SER A 81 -40.47 39.22 33.31
CA SER A 81 -41.50 39.45 34.33
C SER A 81 -40.96 39.16 35.74
N ALA A 82 -41.44 39.90 36.75
CA ALA A 82 -40.91 39.86 38.12
C ALA A 82 -40.85 38.43 38.71
N LYS A 83 -41.83 37.59 38.36
CA LYS A 83 -41.94 36.19 38.82
C LYS A 83 -40.84 35.28 38.23
N VAL A 84 -40.45 35.51 36.98
CA VAL A 84 -39.34 34.79 36.32
C VAL A 84 -38.01 35.22 36.92
N ARG A 85 -37.85 36.52 37.19
CA ARG A 85 -36.64 37.09 37.81
C ARG A 85 -36.38 36.49 39.21
N GLU A 86 -37.41 36.41 40.04
CA GLU A 86 -37.29 35.87 41.40
C GLU A 86 -36.94 34.38 41.41
N THR A 87 -37.51 33.61 40.49
CA THR A 87 -37.21 32.18 40.31
C THR A 87 -35.76 31.96 39.84
N ILE A 88 -35.26 32.79 38.92
CA ILE A 88 -33.87 32.71 38.42
C ILE A 88 -32.86 33.04 39.52
N ILE A 89 -33.13 34.06 40.34
CA ILE A 89 -32.27 34.47 41.48
C ILE A 89 -32.22 33.40 42.59
N LEU A 90 -33.34 32.68 42.81
CA LEU A 90 -33.38 31.57 43.77
C LEU A 90 -32.60 30.34 43.28
N LEU A 91 -32.70 30.00 41.98
CA LEU A 91 -31.96 28.89 41.39
C LEU A 91 -30.44 29.15 41.35
N THR A 92 -30.01 30.39 41.10
CA THR A 92 -28.58 30.76 40.96
C THR A 92 -27.80 30.79 42.27
N LYS A 93 -28.48 30.73 43.43
CA LYS A 93 -27.82 30.63 44.74
C LYS A 93 -27.30 29.22 45.07
N LEU A 94 -27.72 28.20 44.33
CA LEU A 94 -27.36 26.81 44.59
C LEU A 94 -26.20 26.39 43.70
N VAL A 95 -24.98 26.48 44.23
CA VAL A 95 -23.73 26.02 43.57
C VAL A 95 -23.82 24.58 43.06
N THR A 96 -24.65 23.75 43.70
CA THR A 96 -24.92 22.37 43.29
C THR A 96 -25.57 22.28 41.90
N ILE A 97 -26.44 23.22 41.54
CA ILE A 97 -27.11 23.26 40.23
C ILE A 97 -26.09 23.63 39.14
N ASP A 98 -25.18 24.56 39.41
CA ASP A 98 -24.13 24.97 38.47
C ASP A 98 -23.16 23.81 38.15
N ILE A 99 -22.75 23.05 39.18
CA ILE A 99 -21.91 21.87 39.01
C ILE A 99 -22.63 20.80 38.16
N ILE A 100 -23.93 20.57 38.41
CA ILE A 100 -24.73 19.63 37.61
C ILE A 100 -24.81 20.09 36.15
N MET A 101 -25.03 21.38 35.89
CA MET A 101 -25.07 21.93 34.53
C MET A 101 -23.73 21.79 33.81
N ILE A 102 -22.61 21.99 34.50
CA ILE A 102 -21.26 21.78 33.93
C ILE A 102 -21.05 20.31 33.59
N ILE A 103 -21.39 19.39 34.49
CA ILE A 103 -21.24 17.94 34.25
C ILE A 103 -22.12 17.49 33.08
N LEU A 104 -23.38 17.93 33.04
CA LEU A 104 -24.30 17.62 31.94
C LEU A 104 -23.85 18.24 30.62
N GLY A 105 -23.32 19.46 30.65
CA GLY A 105 -22.74 20.12 29.49
C GLY A 105 -21.52 19.37 28.95
N LEU A 106 -20.56 19.00 29.81
CA LEU A 106 -19.39 18.20 29.41
C LEU A 106 -19.80 16.83 28.87
N TRP A 107 -20.75 16.15 29.50
CA TRP A 107 -21.24 14.85 29.07
C TRP A 107 -21.98 14.94 27.71
N GLY A 108 -22.88 15.91 27.57
CA GLY A 108 -23.59 16.18 26.32
C GLY A 108 -22.64 16.53 25.17
N MET A 109 -21.61 17.33 25.45
CA MET A 109 -20.57 17.68 24.49
C MET A 109 -19.77 16.45 24.03
N TYR A 110 -19.36 15.58 24.97
CA TYR A 110 -18.70 14.31 24.64
C TYR A 110 -19.58 13.40 23.77
N VAL A 111 -20.87 13.24 24.11
CA VAL A 111 -21.81 12.44 23.33
C VAL A 111 -22.00 13.02 21.92
N ALA A 112 -22.16 14.35 21.81
CA ALA A 112 -22.33 15.04 20.54
C ALA A 112 -21.11 14.89 19.62
N ILE A 113 -19.90 15.05 20.15
CA ILE A 113 -18.66 14.85 19.39
C ILE A 113 -18.55 13.39 18.93
N LYS A 114 -18.67 12.43 19.85
CA LYS A 114 -18.48 11.01 19.53
C LYS A 114 -19.50 10.50 18.50
N ARG A 115 -20.78 10.86 18.67
CA ARG A 115 -21.83 10.43 17.75
C ARG A 115 -21.88 11.24 16.46
N GLY A 116 -21.48 12.51 16.50
CA GLY A 116 -21.27 13.34 15.31
C GLY A 116 -20.16 12.80 14.41
N LEU A 117 -19.02 12.40 15.01
CA LEU A 117 -17.94 11.72 14.28
C LEU A 117 -18.43 10.39 13.69
N TYR A 118 -19.17 9.60 14.47
CA TYR A 118 -19.71 8.33 13.98
C TYR A 118 -20.68 8.53 12.81
N SER A 119 -21.55 9.55 12.84
CA SER A 119 -22.50 9.79 11.74
C SER A 119 -21.79 10.19 10.44
N VAL A 120 -20.73 11.00 10.52
CA VAL A 120 -19.89 11.32 9.35
C VAL A 120 -19.18 10.07 8.80
N ILE A 121 -18.60 9.25 9.68
CA ILE A 121 -17.93 7.99 9.29
C ILE A 121 -18.92 7.04 8.59
N THR A 122 -20.14 6.90 9.10
CA THR A 122 -21.15 6.03 8.50
C THR A 122 -21.66 6.50 7.14
N VAL A 123 -21.64 7.81 6.87
CA VAL A 123 -22.03 8.37 5.56
C VAL A 123 -20.91 8.18 4.53
N LEU A 124 -19.65 8.31 4.95
CA LEU A 124 -18.48 8.14 4.08
C LEU A 124 -18.14 6.67 3.82
N SER A 125 -18.54 5.75 4.71
CA SER A 125 -18.30 4.31 4.56
C SER A 125 -19.46 3.50 5.16
N PRO A 126 -20.59 3.39 4.42
CA PRO A 126 -21.83 2.79 4.93
C PRO A 126 -21.76 1.29 5.22
N SER A 127 -20.69 0.59 4.86
CA SER A 127 -20.57 -0.87 5.09
C SER A 127 -19.57 -1.29 6.15
N GLU A 128 -18.57 -0.48 6.54
CA GLU A 128 -17.50 -0.93 7.45
C GLU A 128 -16.76 0.26 8.09
N SER A 129 -17.28 0.82 9.18
CA SER A 129 -16.60 1.91 9.93
C SER A 129 -15.20 1.50 10.40
N ASP A 130 -15.04 0.23 10.78
CA ASP A 130 -13.76 -0.33 11.22
C ASP A 130 -12.78 -0.52 10.07
N SER A 131 -13.24 -0.84 8.86
CA SER A 131 -12.33 -0.97 7.71
C SER A 131 -11.84 0.36 7.20
N PHE A 132 -12.64 1.43 7.31
CA PHE A 132 -12.18 2.79 7.00
C PHE A 132 -11.05 3.22 7.94
N ILE A 133 -11.23 3.07 9.25
CA ILE A 133 -10.19 3.41 10.24
C ILE A 133 -8.92 2.58 9.98
N ASN A 134 -9.06 1.28 9.74
CA ASN A 134 -7.94 0.41 9.39
C ASN A 134 -7.25 0.86 8.10
N THR A 135 -7.99 1.26 7.06
CA THR A 135 -7.44 1.75 5.79
C THR A 135 -6.65 3.05 5.99
N VAL A 136 -7.17 3.98 6.80
CA VAL A 136 -6.46 5.24 7.13
C VAL A 136 -5.20 4.94 7.94
N TYR A 137 -5.30 4.10 8.96
CA TYR A 137 -4.17 3.70 9.79
C TYR A 137 -3.08 2.98 8.96
N GLU A 138 -3.48 2.07 8.08
CA GLU A 138 -2.57 1.41 7.13
C GLU A 138 -1.88 2.42 6.22
N LYS A 139 -2.61 3.39 5.64
CA LYS A 139 -1.98 4.44 4.82
C LYS A 139 -0.94 5.24 5.58
N ILE A 140 -1.21 5.61 6.84
CA ILE A 140 -0.26 6.34 7.68
C ILE A 140 0.96 5.47 7.99
N LYS A 141 0.75 4.19 8.34
CA LYS A 141 1.82 3.23 8.61
C LYS A 141 2.74 3.05 7.40
N LEU A 142 2.16 2.88 6.21
CA LEU A 142 2.91 2.70 4.96
C LEU A 142 3.73 3.95 4.59
N LYS A 143 3.20 5.16 4.84
CA LYS A 143 3.94 6.42 4.61
C LYS A 143 5.15 6.61 5.52
N ARG A 144 5.12 6.03 6.72
CA ARG A 144 6.26 6.01 7.66
C ARG A 144 7.22 4.85 7.40
N GLY A 145 6.94 4.00 6.40
CA GLY A 145 7.83 2.92 6.02
C GLY A 145 9.15 3.42 5.44
N PRO A 146 10.18 2.55 5.37
CA PRO A 146 11.48 2.91 4.83
C PRO A 146 11.40 3.26 3.34
N ASN A 147 12.34 4.09 2.89
CA ASN A 147 12.57 4.39 1.48
C ASN A 147 13.27 3.20 0.82
N ILE A 148 12.57 2.51 -0.07
CA ILE A 148 13.07 1.28 -0.70
C ILE A 148 13.26 1.51 -2.19
N VAL A 149 14.47 1.29 -2.66
CA VAL A 149 14.78 1.19 -4.09
C VAL A 149 14.78 -0.28 -4.50
N CYS A 150 14.09 -0.60 -5.58
CA CYS A 150 14.14 -1.92 -6.21
C CYS A 150 14.75 -1.78 -7.60
N LEU A 151 15.87 -2.46 -7.83
CA LEU A 151 16.56 -2.56 -9.11
C LEU A 151 16.24 -3.91 -9.73
N GLY A 152 15.80 -3.90 -10.98
CA GLY A 152 15.58 -5.13 -11.73
C GLY A 152 14.66 -4.95 -12.92
N GLY A 153 14.14 -6.07 -13.38
CA GLY A 153 13.26 -6.16 -14.53
C GLY A 153 12.53 -7.50 -14.57
N GLY A 154 11.88 -7.74 -15.70
CA GLY A 154 11.24 -9.01 -16.01
C GLY A 154 10.14 -9.39 -15.03
N GLU A 155 9.89 -10.69 -14.93
CA GLU A 155 8.84 -11.23 -14.06
C GLU A 155 9.28 -11.34 -12.59
N GLY A 156 10.59 -11.35 -12.31
CA GLY A 156 11.14 -11.54 -10.97
C GLY A 156 10.84 -10.38 -10.03
N ILE A 157 11.00 -9.15 -10.51
CA ILE A 157 10.76 -7.93 -9.73
C ILE A 157 9.33 -7.84 -9.18
N LYS A 158 8.36 -8.52 -9.83
CA LYS A 158 6.97 -8.55 -9.38
C LYS A 158 6.82 -9.09 -7.97
N SER A 159 7.54 -10.16 -7.65
CA SER A 159 7.45 -10.81 -6.35
C SER A 159 8.01 -9.91 -5.24
N THR A 160 9.10 -9.18 -5.52
CA THR A 160 9.66 -8.19 -4.61
C THR A 160 8.67 -7.07 -4.37
N LEU A 161 8.24 -6.36 -5.43
CA LEU A 161 7.36 -5.19 -5.34
C LEU A 161 6.01 -5.52 -4.68
N GLN A 162 5.38 -6.63 -5.05
CA GLN A 162 4.12 -7.09 -4.44
C GLN A 162 4.29 -7.45 -2.95
N GLY A 163 5.47 -7.93 -2.56
CA GLY A 163 5.81 -8.22 -1.18
C GLY A 163 5.98 -6.96 -0.34
N ILE A 164 6.80 -6.02 -0.83
CA ILE A 164 7.21 -4.84 -0.06
C ILE A 164 6.14 -3.74 0.02
N LYS A 165 5.21 -3.66 -0.96
CA LYS A 165 4.11 -2.68 -0.94
C LYS A 165 3.09 -2.86 0.20
N LYS A 166 3.24 -3.95 0.97
CA LYS A 166 2.50 -4.20 2.22
C LYS A 166 3.13 -3.51 3.44
N TYR A 167 4.35 -3.01 3.31
CA TYR A 167 5.15 -2.48 4.42
C TYR A 167 5.60 -1.04 4.23
N SER A 168 5.75 -0.58 2.97
CA SER A 168 6.07 0.81 2.67
C SER A 168 5.29 1.30 1.45
N SER A 169 4.96 2.60 1.42
CA SER A 169 4.55 3.32 0.20
C SER A 169 5.68 4.09 -0.45
N ASN A 170 6.85 4.16 0.20
CA ASN A 170 8.03 4.91 -0.25
C ASN A 170 8.90 3.98 -1.11
N ILE A 171 8.32 3.45 -2.17
CA ILE A 171 8.98 2.47 -3.06
C ILE A 171 9.32 3.15 -4.38
N SER A 172 10.58 3.03 -4.79
CA SER A 172 11.07 3.44 -6.11
C SER A 172 11.51 2.21 -6.88
N ALA A 173 10.70 1.78 -7.85
CA ALA A 173 11.07 0.73 -8.79
C ALA A 173 11.88 1.35 -9.93
N LEU A 174 13.19 1.12 -9.91
CA LEU A 174 14.12 1.59 -10.93
C LEU A 174 14.23 0.55 -12.04
N VAL A 175 13.84 0.94 -13.26
CA VAL A 175 13.77 0.03 -14.40
C VAL A 175 14.41 0.64 -15.64
N LEU A 176 15.06 -0.21 -16.45
CA LEU A 176 15.41 0.15 -17.82
C LEU A 176 14.18 0.04 -18.72
N PRO A 177 14.00 0.91 -19.72
CA PRO A 177 12.91 0.84 -20.70
C PRO A 177 13.15 -0.30 -21.72
N ILE A 178 13.36 -1.52 -21.23
CA ILE A 178 13.64 -2.72 -22.01
C ILE A 178 12.50 -3.73 -21.77
N ASP A 179 12.07 -4.39 -22.84
CA ASP A 179 11.03 -5.42 -22.83
C ASP A 179 9.77 -4.99 -22.05
N ASN A 180 9.43 -5.75 -21.00
CA ASN A 180 8.21 -5.56 -20.20
C ASN A 180 8.49 -4.96 -18.81
N ASN A 181 9.68 -4.40 -18.58
CA ASN A 181 10.10 -3.97 -17.24
C ASN A 181 9.16 -2.92 -16.63
N ILE A 182 8.81 -1.90 -17.43
CA ILE A 182 7.89 -0.82 -17.02
C ILE A 182 6.52 -1.40 -16.63
N LYS A 183 5.93 -2.20 -17.52
CA LYS A 183 4.64 -2.87 -17.29
C LYS A 183 4.64 -3.69 -16.02
N ASN A 184 5.67 -4.51 -15.84
CA ASN A 184 5.78 -5.40 -14.70
C ASN A 184 5.90 -4.63 -13.39
N ALA A 185 6.61 -3.49 -13.38
CA ALA A 185 6.68 -2.61 -12.21
C ALA A 185 5.31 -1.96 -11.90
N ILE A 186 4.62 -1.42 -12.91
CA ILE A 186 3.30 -0.80 -12.76
C ILE A 186 2.29 -1.79 -12.17
N VAL A 187 2.13 -2.96 -12.80
CA VAL A 187 1.20 -4.02 -12.36
C VAL A 187 1.50 -4.46 -10.93
N SER A 188 2.78 -4.52 -10.56
CA SER A 188 3.18 -4.97 -9.23
C SER A 188 2.87 -3.95 -8.15
N LEU A 189 3.01 -2.66 -8.46
CA LEU A 189 2.76 -1.55 -7.54
C LEU A 189 1.28 -1.12 -7.49
N ALA A 190 0.48 -1.50 -8.48
CA ALA A 190 -0.94 -1.15 -8.54
C ALA A 190 -1.69 -1.55 -7.26
N GLY A 191 -2.50 -0.62 -6.75
CA GLY A 191 -3.33 -0.82 -5.57
C GLY A 191 -4.64 -1.56 -5.84
N THR A 192 -4.97 -1.78 -7.11
CA THR A 192 -6.29 -2.21 -7.59
C THR A 192 -6.49 -3.73 -7.68
N THR A 193 -7.77 -4.10 -7.80
CA THR A 193 -8.36 -5.44 -7.79
C THR A 193 -7.84 -6.36 -8.91
N THR A 194 -8.17 -7.65 -8.83
CA THR A 194 -7.86 -8.68 -9.85
C THR A 194 -8.13 -8.21 -11.28
N VAL A 195 -9.22 -7.46 -11.48
CA VAL A 195 -9.63 -6.90 -12.79
C VAL A 195 -8.55 -6.04 -13.44
N MET A 196 -7.85 -5.20 -12.68
CA MET A 196 -6.81 -4.35 -13.27
C MET A 196 -5.63 -5.17 -13.78
N ASN A 197 -5.25 -6.20 -13.02
CA ASN A 197 -4.20 -7.14 -13.44
C ASN A 197 -4.61 -7.89 -14.70
N ASP A 198 -5.89 -8.25 -14.83
CA ASP A 198 -6.42 -8.93 -16.01
C ASP A 198 -6.44 -8.01 -17.23
N LEU A 199 -6.84 -6.74 -17.06
CA LEU A 199 -6.79 -5.72 -18.11
C LEU A 199 -5.36 -5.51 -18.62
N PHE A 200 -4.37 -5.37 -17.73
CA PHE A 200 -2.97 -5.19 -18.12
C PHE A 200 -2.34 -6.43 -18.77
N LYS A 201 -2.99 -7.59 -18.67
CA LYS A 201 -2.60 -8.82 -19.38
C LYS A 201 -3.39 -9.01 -20.68
N TYR A 202 -4.50 -8.30 -20.85
CA TYR A 202 -5.42 -8.51 -21.95
C TYR A 202 -4.73 -8.24 -23.30
N ARG A 203 -4.85 -9.22 -24.20
CA ARG A 203 -4.51 -9.08 -25.60
C ARG A 203 -5.79 -9.07 -26.41
N PHE A 204 -5.94 -8.06 -27.25
CA PHE A 204 -7.09 -7.94 -28.13
C PHE A 204 -7.09 -9.07 -29.16
N ASN A 205 -8.26 -9.67 -29.37
CA ASN A 205 -8.48 -10.70 -30.39
C ASN A 205 -9.40 -10.21 -31.52
N THR A 206 -9.70 -8.91 -31.55
CA THR A 206 -10.57 -8.27 -32.56
C THR A 206 -9.75 -7.85 -33.77
N SER A 207 -10.33 -7.94 -34.98
CA SER A 207 -9.62 -7.81 -36.26
C SER A 207 -8.61 -6.67 -36.33
N LYS A 208 -9.02 -5.42 -36.03
CA LYS A 208 -8.16 -4.23 -36.16
C LYS A 208 -7.06 -4.12 -35.09
N LEU A 209 -7.21 -4.78 -33.94
CA LEU A 209 -6.28 -4.69 -32.81
C LEU A 209 -5.66 -6.05 -32.46
N ASN A 210 -5.78 -7.04 -33.35
CA ASN A 210 -5.43 -8.42 -33.04
C ASN A 210 -3.96 -8.54 -32.58
N GLY A 211 -3.75 -9.10 -31.39
CA GLY A 211 -2.43 -9.28 -30.78
C GLY A 211 -1.90 -8.09 -29.98
N VAL A 212 -2.50 -6.89 -30.11
CA VAL A 212 -2.13 -5.71 -29.32
C VAL A 212 -2.44 -5.96 -27.85
N ASN A 213 -1.51 -5.61 -26.95
CA ASN A 213 -1.77 -5.66 -25.51
C ASN A 213 -2.39 -4.35 -25.04
N PHE A 214 -3.42 -4.42 -24.20
CA PHE A 214 -4.05 -3.23 -23.61
C PHE A 214 -3.05 -2.35 -22.85
N SER A 215 -2.09 -2.92 -22.11
CA SER A 215 -1.10 -2.14 -21.37
C SER A 215 -0.23 -1.27 -22.27
N ASP A 216 0.11 -1.78 -23.46
CA ASP A 216 1.02 -1.12 -24.39
C ASP A 216 0.29 0.04 -25.07
N LEU A 217 -0.97 -0.20 -25.47
CA LEU A 217 -1.85 0.84 -25.96
C LEU A 217 -2.09 1.92 -24.88
N PHE A 218 -2.43 1.51 -23.65
CA PHE A 218 -2.64 2.43 -22.54
C PHE A 218 -1.41 3.30 -22.26
N LEU A 219 -0.22 2.69 -22.19
CA LEU A 219 1.02 3.42 -21.92
C LEU A 219 1.41 4.34 -23.09
N SER A 220 1.24 3.90 -24.33
CA SER A 220 1.50 4.72 -25.53
C SER A 220 0.58 5.94 -25.56
N THR A 221 -0.73 5.72 -25.45
CA THR A 221 -1.72 6.81 -25.48
C THR A 221 -1.51 7.81 -24.35
N LEU A 222 -1.18 7.34 -23.14
CA LEU A 222 -0.90 8.24 -22.03
C LEU A 222 0.43 9.00 -22.21
N THR A 223 1.43 8.38 -22.84
CA THR A 223 2.69 9.05 -23.21
C THR A 223 2.44 10.18 -24.20
N ASP A 224 1.59 9.95 -25.20
CA ASP A 224 1.21 10.96 -26.19
C ASP A 224 0.47 12.14 -25.53
N VAL A 225 -0.43 11.85 -24.59
CA VAL A 225 -1.20 12.88 -23.85
C VAL A 225 -0.33 13.66 -22.87
N ALA A 226 0.56 12.99 -22.13
CA ALA A 226 1.43 13.61 -21.13
C ALA A 226 2.67 14.29 -21.74
N GLY A 227 2.94 14.07 -23.03
CA GLY A 227 4.07 14.63 -23.77
C GLY A 227 5.41 13.90 -23.57
N SER A 228 5.55 13.08 -22.53
CA SER A 228 6.71 12.21 -22.35
C SER A 228 6.38 10.97 -21.52
N LEU A 229 7.19 9.92 -21.68
CA LEU A 229 7.01 8.67 -20.92
C LEU A 229 7.21 8.89 -19.42
N ASN A 230 8.12 9.79 -19.01
CA ASN A 230 8.31 10.14 -17.60
C ASN A 230 7.07 10.79 -17.01
N GLU A 231 6.46 11.73 -17.73
CA GLU A 231 5.23 12.39 -17.25
C GLU A 231 4.05 11.41 -17.23
N ALA A 232 3.95 10.52 -18.23
CA ALA A 232 2.95 9.45 -18.20
C ALA A 232 3.12 8.54 -16.98
N LEU A 233 4.36 8.18 -16.61
CA LEU A 233 4.62 7.39 -15.40
C LEU A 233 4.24 8.13 -14.12
N ASN A 234 4.40 9.46 -14.07
CA ASN A 234 3.92 10.28 -12.96
C ASN A 234 2.40 10.27 -12.85
N GLU A 235 1.69 10.42 -13.98
CA GLU A 235 0.22 10.39 -14.01
C GLU A 235 -0.36 9.01 -13.66
N ILE A 236 0.31 7.94 -14.09
CA ILE A 236 -0.07 6.56 -13.77
C ILE A 236 -0.16 6.33 -12.25
N VAL A 237 0.66 7.01 -11.44
CA VAL A 237 0.60 6.90 -9.98
C VAL A 237 -0.80 7.27 -9.47
N ASN A 238 -1.38 8.33 -10.00
CA ASN A 238 -2.71 8.82 -9.61
C ASN A 238 -3.82 7.94 -10.21
N ILE A 239 -3.72 7.63 -11.50
CA ILE A 239 -4.74 6.86 -12.23
C ILE A 239 -4.89 5.45 -11.65
N LEU A 240 -3.77 4.77 -11.37
CA LEU A 240 -3.76 3.38 -10.90
C LEU A 240 -3.58 3.24 -9.38
N SER A 241 -3.52 4.37 -8.66
CA SER A 241 -3.29 4.41 -7.21
C SER A 241 -2.08 3.54 -6.81
N LEU A 242 -0.94 3.75 -7.48
CA LEU A 242 0.27 2.96 -7.24
C LEU A 242 0.78 3.16 -5.81
N ARG A 243 1.21 2.07 -5.16
CA ARG A 243 1.90 2.11 -3.87
C ARG A 243 3.41 2.26 -4.05
N GLY A 244 3.82 3.41 -4.57
CA GLY A 244 5.20 3.72 -4.94
C GLY A 244 5.27 4.38 -6.31
N LYS A 245 6.47 4.50 -6.86
CA LYS A 245 6.74 5.11 -8.16
C LYS A 245 7.58 4.18 -9.02
N VAL A 246 7.33 4.23 -10.33
CA VAL A 246 8.19 3.61 -11.34
C VAL A 246 9.05 4.72 -11.93
N ILE A 247 10.38 4.57 -11.85
CA ILE A 247 11.32 5.57 -12.35
C ILE A 247 12.21 4.88 -13.37
N LEU A 248 12.29 5.46 -14.57
CA LEU A 248 13.21 4.96 -15.58
C LEU A 248 14.64 5.33 -15.21
N LEU A 249 15.57 4.40 -15.39
CA LEU A 249 17.00 4.69 -15.24
C LEU A 249 17.50 5.64 -16.34
N THR A 250 16.85 5.64 -17.50
CA THR A 250 17.11 6.56 -18.62
C THR A 250 15.82 6.83 -19.37
N SER A 251 15.73 8.00 -20.00
CA SER A 251 14.65 8.34 -20.94
C SER A 251 15.03 8.11 -22.39
N GLU A 252 16.27 7.70 -22.66
CA GLU A 252 16.75 7.37 -24.00
C GLU A 252 16.28 5.98 -24.43
N ASP A 253 16.02 5.82 -25.73
CA ASP A 253 15.77 4.51 -26.32
C ASP A 253 17.07 3.70 -26.31
N ILE A 254 17.05 2.57 -25.60
CA ILE A 254 18.23 1.73 -25.40
C ILE A 254 17.98 0.30 -25.83
N LYS A 255 19.00 -0.33 -26.40
CA LYS A 255 19.00 -1.75 -26.74
C LYS A 255 20.06 -2.49 -25.95
N LEU A 256 19.65 -3.55 -25.27
CA LEU A 256 20.58 -4.49 -24.63
C LEU A 256 21.11 -5.47 -25.67
N MET A 257 22.43 -5.52 -25.84
CA MET A 257 23.08 -6.53 -26.66
C MET A 257 23.84 -7.51 -25.79
N ILE A 258 23.67 -8.80 -26.08
CA ILE A 258 24.31 -9.90 -25.34
C ILE A 258 25.17 -10.69 -26.33
N ASN A 259 26.47 -10.75 -26.08
CA ASN A 259 27.40 -11.52 -26.89
C ASN A 259 28.34 -12.33 -25.99
N LYS A 260 28.31 -13.66 -26.10
CA LYS A 260 29.15 -14.58 -25.32
C LYS A 260 29.20 -14.26 -23.81
N LYS A 261 28.04 -13.98 -23.19
CA LYS A 261 27.90 -13.59 -21.76
C LYS A 261 28.55 -12.25 -21.39
N LYS A 262 28.90 -11.40 -22.36
CA LYS A 262 29.12 -9.97 -22.15
C LYS A 262 27.88 -9.20 -22.56
N ILE A 263 27.57 -8.16 -21.81
CA ILE A 263 26.42 -7.30 -22.06
C ILE A 263 26.87 -5.86 -22.31
N LEU A 264 26.14 -5.16 -23.17
CA LEU A 264 26.34 -3.75 -23.46
C LEU A 264 24.99 -3.09 -23.78
N LEU A 265 24.86 -1.81 -23.43
CA LEU A 265 23.73 -0.97 -23.87
C LEU A 265 24.12 -0.23 -25.13
N LYS A 266 23.21 -0.09 -26.08
CA LYS A 266 23.34 0.84 -27.19
C LYS A 266 22.25 1.91 -27.11
N PRO A 267 22.60 3.21 -27.10
CA PRO A 267 23.96 3.77 -27.06
C PRO A 267 24.72 3.42 -25.76
N ASN A 268 26.07 3.45 -25.79
CA ASN A 268 26.89 3.05 -24.63
C ASN A 268 26.92 4.12 -23.52
N ASN A 269 26.74 5.40 -23.87
CA ASN A 269 26.81 6.51 -22.93
C ASN A 269 25.40 7.09 -22.72
N VAL A 270 24.62 6.35 -21.94
CA VAL A 270 23.22 6.66 -21.70
C VAL A 270 23.09 7.76 -20.66
N LYS A 271 22.31 8.80 -20.93
CA LYS A 271 22.00 9.81 -19.91
C LYS A 271 21.10 9.23 -18.81
N VAL A 272 21.61 9.18 -17.58
CA VAL A 272 20.83 8.72 -16.43
C VAL A 272 19.75 9.73 -16.03
N ASN A 273 18.60 9.22 -15.60
CA ASN A 273 17.54 10.04 -15.01
C ASN A 273 17.96 10.53 -13.60
N PRO A 274 18.02 11.85 -13.35
CA PRO A 274 18.38 12.38 -12.03
C PRO A 274 17.48 11.89 -10.89
N LEU A 275 16.19 11.64 -11.17
CA LEU A 275 15.25 11.12 -10.17
C LEU A 275 15.63 9.71 -9.70
N ALA A 276 16.28 8.91 -10.55
CA ALA A 276 16.77 7.60 -10.16
C ALA A 276 17.95 7.71 -9.18
N LEU A 277 18.89 8.62 -9.44
CA LEU A 277 20.01 8.88 -8.54
C LEU A 277 19.55 9.45 -7.20
N GLU A 278 18.57 10.35 -7.21
CA GLU A 278 17.96 10.86 -5.98
C GLU A 278 17.30 9.75 -5.16
N ALA A 279 16.58 8.83 -5.82
CA ALA A 279 15.96 7.70 -5.14
C ALA A 279 17.00 6.80 -4.47
N ILE A 280 18.11 6.51 -5.15
CA ILE A 280 19.23 5.73 -4.58
C ILE A 280 19.87 6.45 -3.39
N LYS A 281 20.04 7.77 -3.48
CA LYS A 281 20.62 8.60 -2.41
C LYS A 281 19.74 8.64 -1.16
N LYS A 282 18.42 8.68 -1.32
CA LYS A 282 17.43 8.73 -0.23
C LYS A 282 17.03 7.35 0.31
N ALA A 283 17.53 6.26 -0.30
CA ALA A 283 17.14 4.91 0.06
C ALA A 283 17.68 4.51 1.43
N ASP A 284 16.82 3.85 2.22
CA ASP A 284 17.21 3.10 3.41
C ASP A 284 17.61 1.67 3.02
N ALA A 285 17.05 1.16 1.91
CA ALA A 285 17.39 -0.15 1.36
C ALA A 285 17.34 -0.18 -0.17
N ILE A 286 18.25 -0.97 -0.76
CA ILE A 286 18.35 -1.23 -2.19
C ILE A 286 18.22 -2.75 -2.40
N PHE A 287 17.12 -3.17 -3.02
CA PHE A 287 16.87 -4.57 -3.37
C PHE A 287 17.20 -4.81 -4.84
N ILE A 288 18.12 -5.73 -5.09
CA ILE A 288 18.59 -6.10 -6.42
C ILE A 288 17.94 -7.43 -6.80
N GLY A 289 17.02 -7.38 -7.76
CA GLY A 289 16.27 -8.52 -8.25
C GLY A 289 15.04 -8.91 -7.41
N PRO A 290 14.59 -10.18 -7.48
CA PRO A 290 15.15 -11.24 -8.33
C PRO A 290 14.86 -10.94 -9.79
N GLY A 291 15.56 -11.64 -10.67
CA GLY A 291 15.43 -11.46 -12.11
C GLY A 291 16.51 -12.22 -12.85
N ASN A 292 16.42 -12.15 -14.17
CA ASN A 292 17.44 -12.72 -15.03
C ASN A 292 18.75 -11.96 -14.84
N LEU A 293 19.84 -12.68 -14.63
CA LEU A 293 21.10 -12.05 -14.27
C LEU A 293 21.57 -11.10 -15.39
N TYR A 294 21.59 -11.55 -16.64
CA TYR A 294 22.15 -10.78 -17.76
C TYR A 294 21.15 -9.81 -18.40
N THR A 295 19.84 -10.06 -18.31
CA THR A 295 18.82 -9.18 -18.94
C THR A 295 18.16 -8.21 -17.98
N ASP A 296 18.06 -8.55 -16.69
CA ASP A 296 17.26 -7.76 -15.74
C ASP A 296 18.10 -7.12 -14.63
N ILE A 297 19.23 -7.72 -14.26
CA ILE A 297 20.05 -7.28 -13.11
C ILE A 297 21.30 -6.53 -13.58
N LEU A 298 22.21 -7.22 -14.27
CA LEU A 298 23.50 -6.65 -14.68
C LEU A 298 23.38 -5.41 -15.57
N PRO A 299 22.39 -5.27 -16.48
CA PRO A 299 22.26 -4.08 -17.31
C PRO A 299 22.10 -2.77 -16.53
N ASN A 300 21.51 -2.82 -15.33
CA ASN A 300 21.37 -1.62 -14.50
C ASN A 300 22.73 -1.05 -14.05
N PHE A 301 23.76 -1.90 -13.96
CA PHE A 301 25.11 -1.51 -13.56
C PHE A 301 25.99 -1.06 -14.73
N LEU A 302 25.51 -1.18 -15.97
CA LEU A 302 26.19 -0.63 -17.14
C LEU A 302 26.14 0.91 -17.18
N ILE A 303 25.18 1.52 -16.47
CA ILE A 303 25.11 2.96 -16.27
C ILE A 303 26.03 3.32 -15.10
N ARG A 304 27.14 4.00 -15.40
CA ARG A 304 28.21 4.28 -14.43
C ARG A 304 27.72 5.03 -13.20
N GLU A 305 26.87 6.03 -13.40
CA GLU A 305 26.32 6.88 -12.35
C GLU A 305 25.42 6.10 -11.40
N VAL A 306 24.66 5.13 -11.91
CA VAL A 306 23.82 4.24 -11.09
C VAL A 306 24.71 3.38 -10.21
N ARG A 307 25.75 2.76 -10.79
CA ARG A 307 26.72 1.96 -10.05
C ARG A 307 27.43 2.76 -8.95
N GLU A 308 27.95 3.94 -9.29
CA GLU A 308 28.63 4.81 -8.33
C GLU A 308 27.69 5.28 -7.21
N SER A 309 26.43 5.61 -7.55
CA SER A 309 25.43 6.00 -6.56
C SER A 309 25.08 4.88 -5.58
N ILE A 310 24.92 3.64 -6.06
CA ILE A 310 24.65 2.47 -5.21
C ILE A 310 25.85 2.20 -4.30
N LYS A 311 27.07 2.23 -4.84
CA LYS A 311 28.30 2.00 -4.08
C LYS A 311 28.48 3.00 -2.94
N ASN A 312 28.18 4.27 -3.19
CA ASN A 312 28.30 5.33 -2.19
C ASN A 312 27.09 5.44 -1.24
N SER A 313 26.02 4.69 -1.49
CA SER A 313 24.82 4.72 -0.65
C SER A 313 25.05 3.98 0.67
N ARG A 314 24.52 4.54 1.76
CA ARG A 314 24.49 3.90 3.10
C ARG A 314 23.33 2.92 3.25
N ALA A 315 22.45 2.82 2.25
CA ALA A 315 21.34 1.89 2.24
C ALA A 315 21.82 0.45 2.41
N VAL A 316 21.00 -0.39 3.05
CA VAL A 316 21.20 -1.85 3.09
C VAL A 316 20.98 -2.42 1.69
N LYS A 317 21.99 -3.09 1.12
CA LYS A 317 21.97 -3.61 -0.25
C LYS A 317 21.77 -5.13 -0.24
N VAL A 318 20.64 -5.58 -0.77
CA VAL A 318 20.24 -7.00 -0.74
C VAL A 318 20.12 -7.54 -2.14
N TYR A 319 20.92 -8.54 -2.48
CA TYR A 319 20.72 -9.34 -3.69
C TYR A 319 19.72 -10.46 -3.43
N ILE A 320 18.70 -10.57 -4.27
CA ILE A 320 17.70 -11.64 -4.20
C ILE A 320 18.03 -12.64 -5.30
N CYS A 321 18.59 -13.79 -4.91
CA CYS A 321 19.02 -14.80 -5.86
C CYS A 321 17.82 -15.48 -6.52
N SER A 322 17.90 -15.70 -7.84
CA SER A 322 16.91 -16.47 -8.58
C SER A 322 16.84 -17.92 -8.06
N ILE A 323 15.64 -18.50 -8.04
CA ILE A 323 15.42 -19.88 -7.56
C ILE A 323 15.92 -20.89 -8.60
N MET A 324 15.57 -20.65 -9.86
CA MET A 324 15.92 -21.52 -11.00
C MET A 324 16.99 -20.82 -11.84
N ALA A 325 17.99 -21.57 -12.27
CA ALA A 325 18.96 -21.16 -13.27
C ALA A 325 18.28 -21.04 -14.64
N GLN A 326 18.63 -20.02 -15.41
CA GLN A 326 18.07 -19.83 -16.74
C GLN A 326 18.88 -20.56 -17.79
N ARG A 327 18.13 -21.05 -18.80
CA ARG A 327 18.71 -21.64 -20.00
C ARG A 327 19.66 -20.63 -20.65
N SER A 328 20.81 -21.14 -21.12
CA SER A 328 21.88 -20.41 -21.83
C SER A 328 22.61 -19.29 -21.07
N GLU A 329 22.00 -18.66 -20.08
CA GLU A 329 22.56 -17.52 -19.35
C GLU A 329 23.30 -17.94 -18.07
N THR A 330 22.59 -18.60 -17.16
CA THR A 330 23.07 -18.90 -15.80
C THR A 330 23.12 -20.40 -15.50
N LYS A 331 23.00 -21.24 -16.53
CA LYS A 331 23.08 -22.71 -16.37
C LYS A 331 24.38 -23.11 -15.68
N GLY A 332 24.23 -23.85 -14.58
CA GLY A 332 25.34 -24.38 -13.79
C GLY A 332 26.01 -23.36 -12.88
N LEU A 333 25.53 -22.10 -12.86
CA LEU A 333 26.09 -21.11 -11.96
C LEU A 333 25.61 -21.33 -10.52
N LEU A 334 26.55 -21.24 -9.60
CA LEU A 334 26.33 -21.22 -8.16
C LEU A 334 25.94 -19.80 -7.68
N VAL A 335 25.45 -19.71 -6.44
CA VAL A 335 25.13 -18.40 -5.82
C VAL A 335 26.37 -17.49 -5.77
N SER A 336 27.54 -18.02 -5.43
CA SER A 336 28.79 -17.22 -5.42
C SER A 336 29.19 -16.71 -6.81
N GLU A 337 28.87 -17.45 -7.88
CA GLU A 337 29.19 -17.05 -9.25
C GLU A 337 28.24 -15.96 -9.75
N HIS A 338 26.97 -16.01 -9.33
CA HIS A 338 26.03 -14.90 -9.50
C HIS A 338 26.55 -13.62 -8.83
N LEU A 339 26.98 -13.73 -7.56
CA LEU A 339 27.58 -12.60 -6.84
C LEU A 339 28.84 -12.09 -7.51
N SER A 340 29.71 -13.00 -7.98
CA SER A 340 30.96 -12.63 -8.68
C SER A 340 30.67 -11.82 -9.94
N LYS A 341 29.62 -12.17 -10.69
CA LYS A 341 29.17 -11.38 -11.85
C LYS A 341 28.56 -10.05 -11.46
N ILE A 342 27.80 -9.98 -10.37
CA ILE A 342 27.31 -8.70 -9.86
C ILE A 342 28.49 -7.80 -9.46
N PHE A 343 29.52 -8.36 -8.82
CA PHE A 343 30.71 -7.61 -8.41
C PHE A 343 31.58 -7.18 -9.60
N GLU A 344 31.65 -7.99 -10.66
CA GLU A 344 32.34 -7.62 -11.91
C GLU A 344 31.74 -6.35 -12.55
N TYR A 345 30.40 -6.20 -12.55
CA TYR A 345 29.73 -5.08 -13.21
C TYR A 345 29.45 -3.91 -12.24
N GLY A 346 28.99 -4.21 -11.04
CA GLY A 346 28.52 -3.26 -10.03
C GLY A 346 29.56 -2.91 -8.95
N GLY A 347 30.63 -3.69 -8.80
CA GLY A 347 31.51 -3.63 -7.64
C GLY A 347 30.93 -4.33 -6.40
N GLU A 348 31.60 -4.24 -5.26
CA GLU A 348 31.14 -4.81 -3.98
C GLU A 348 29.95 -4.01 -3.41
N ILE A 349 28.78 -4.22 -4.00
CA ILE A 349 27.55 -3.47 -3.72
C ILE A 349 26.46 -4.34 -3.08
N VAL A 350 26.81 -5.46 -2.48
CA VAL A 350 25.86 -6.40 -1.87
C VAL A 350 26.28 -6.71 -0.45
N ASP A 351 25.44 -6.33 0.51
CA ASP A 351 25.64 -6.61 1.93
C ASP A 351 25.05 -7.99 2.29
N TYR A 352 23.88 -8.30 1.72
CA TYR A 352 23.15 -9.55 1.97
C TYR A 352 22.76 -10.26 0.68
N VAL A 353 22.82 -11.58 0.67
CA VAL A 353 22.20 -12.42 -0.37
C VAL A 353 21.07 -13.26 0.21
N VAL A 354 19.89 -13.17 -0.40
CA VAL A 354 18.71 -13.94 -0.03
C VAL A 354 18.57 -15.14 -0.98
N VAL A 355 18.50 -16.34 -0.40
CA VAL A 355 18.46 -17.61 -1.15
C VAL A 355 17.28 -18.46 -0.71
N ASN A 356 16.57 -19.04 -1.68
CA ASN A 356 15.50 -20.00 -1.42
C ASN A 356 16.05 -21.34 -0.92
N THR A 357 15.45 -21.85 0.15
CA THR A 357 15.68 -23.21 0.69
C THR A 357 14.39 -24.03 0.73
N GLY A 358 13.31 -23.53 0.14
CA GLY A 358 12.04 -24.23 0.07
C GLY A 358 12.10 -25.40 -0.92
N ASN A 359 11.47 -26.52 -0.55
CA ASN A 359 11.37 -27.71 -1.40
C ASN A 359 10.49 -27.44 -2.63
N ILE A 360 10.94 -27.90 -3.79
CA ILE A 360 10.20 -27.83 -5.06
C ILE A 360 9.82 -29.25 -5.45
N PRO A 361 8.52 -29.54 -5.69
CA PRO A 361 8.09 -30.88 -6.11
C PRO A 361 8.86 -31.38 -7.33
N GLU A 362 9.29 -32.64 -7.30
CA GLU A 362 10.12 -33.25 -8.34
C GLU A 362 9.45 -33.22 -9.72
N GLU A 363 8.13 -33.38 -9.76
CA GLU A 363 7.32 -33.27 -11.00
C GLU A 363 7.50 -31.94 -11.72
N ILE A 364 7.70 -30.85 -10.96
CA ILE A 364 7.95 -29.52 -11.51
C ILE A 364 9.41 -29.40 -11.93
N LEU A 365 10.35 -29.90 -11.12
CA LEU A 365 11.78 -29.89 -11.46
C LEU A 365 12.06 -30.64 -12.76
N VAL A 366 11.41 -31.79 -12.98
CA VAL A 366 11.49 -32.54 -14.24
C VAL A 366 11.10 -31.67 -15.43
N LYS A 367 10.05 -30.84 -15.32
CA LYS A 367 9.66 -29.91 -16.40
C LYS A 367 10.75 -28.87 -16.66
N TYR A 368 11.33 -28.28 -15.62
CA TYR A 368 12.42 -27.30 -15.77
C TYR A 368 13.69 -27.93 -16.37
N ARG A 369 14.06 -29.14 -15.94
CA ARG A 369 15.24 -29.87 -16.46
C ARG A 369 15.11 -30.22 -17.94
N ARG A 370 13.90 -30.51 -18.43
CA ARG A 370 13.63 -30.65 -19.88
C ARG A 370 14.00 -29.39 -20.68
N PHE A 371 13.88 -28.21 -20.07
CA PHE A 371 14.30 -26.93 -20.65
C PHE A 371 15.73 -26.53 -20.26
N LYS A 372 16.56 -27.47 -19.77
CA LYS A 372 17.95 -27.24 -19.34
C LYS A 372 18.08 -26.18 -18.23
N SER A 373 17.09 -26.13 -17.34
CA SER A 373 17.02 -25.26 -16.16
C SER A 373 16.93 -26.12 -14.90
N ASP A 374 17.65 -25.76 -13.85
CA ASP A 374 17.63 -26.45 -12.55
C ASP A 374 17.75 -25.44 -11.41
N VAL A 375 17.61 -25.88 -10.17
CA VAL A 375 17.73 -25.04 -8.97
C VAL A 375 19.14 -24.44 -8.88
N VAL A 376 19.23 -23.15 -8.58
CA VAL A 376 20.53 -22.49 -8.32
C VAL A 376 21.13 -23.07 -7.05
N THR A 377 22.32 -23.64 -7.15
CA THR A 377 22.98 -24.32 -6.04
C THR A 377 23.73 -23.33 -5.14
N LEU A 378 23.56 -23.48 -3.83
CA LEU A 378 24.18 -22.64 -2.82
C LEU A 378 25.51 -23.22 -2.34
N ASP A 379 26.56 -22.42 -2.45
CA ASP A 379 27.92 -22.71 -1.97
C ASP A 379 28.32 -21.77 -0.83
N GLU A 380 27.83 -22.07 0.37
CA GLU A 380 27.86 -21.17 1.55
C GLU A 380 29.25 -20.65 1.90
N ASP A 381 30.28 -21.49 1.87
CA ASP A 381 31.64 -21.12 2.26
C ASP A 381 32.28 -20.13 1.29
N LYS A 382 31.91 -20.19 0.01
CA LYS A 382 32.37 -19.20 -0.99
C LYS A 382 31.65 -17.88 -0.78
N VAL A 383 30.33 -17.90 -0.59
CA VAL A 383 29.53 -16.69 -0.32
C VAL A 383 30.05 -15.93 0.92
N LYS A 384 30.31 -16.64 2.02
CA LYS A 384 30.85 -16.03 3.25
C LYS A 384 32.24 -15.42 3.04
N ARG A 385 33.12 -16.08 2.28
CA ARG A 385 34.47 -15.57 1.95
C ARG A 385 34.45 -14.31 1.09
N MET A 386 33.36 -14.06 0.37
CA MET A 386 33.15 -12.83 -0.40
C MET A 386 32.67 -11.66 0.47
N GLY A 387 32.56 -11.82 1.80
CA GLY A 387 32.10 -10.77 2.71
C GLY A 387 30.59 -10.52 2.70
N VAL A 388 29.81 -11.38 2.03
CA VAL A 388 28.35 -11.23 1.91
C VAL A 388 27.61 -12.06 2.96
N SER A 389 26.67 -11.42 3.65
CA SER A 389 25.83 -12.10 4.65
C SER A 389 24.74 -12.95 3.99
N LEU A 390 24.69 -14.24 4.32
CA LEU A 390 23.78 -15.21 3.72
C LEU A 390 22.44 -15.31 4.48
N VAL A 391 21.32 -15.12 3.78
CA VAL A 391 19.96 -15.23 4.31
C VAL A 391 19.20 -16.36 3.64
N LYS A 392 19.04 -17.48 4.36
CA LYS A 392 18.31 -18.67 3.89
C LYS A 392 16.86 -18.67 4.37
N LYS A 393 15.90 -18.74 3.44
CA LYS A 393 14.46 -18.87 3.77
C LYS A 393 13.72 -19.74 2.76
N ASN A 394 12.63 -20.38 3.20
CA ASN A 394 11.67 -20.99 2.27
C ASN A 394 10.86 -19.86 1.62
N LEU A 395 11.19 -19.56 0.37
CA LEU A 395 10.62 -18.44 -0.37
C LEU A 395 9.90 -18.89 -1.63
N VAL A 396 9.75 -20.18 -1.88
CA VAL A 396 9.11 -20.66 -3.12
C VAL A 396 7.59 -20.65 -3.04
N SER A 397 6.97 -20.36 -4.17
CA SER A 397 5.56 -20.59 -4.49
C SER A 397 5.45 -21.08 -5.94
N ILE A 398 4.44 -21.88 -6.23
CA ILE A 398 4.15 -22.38 -7.56
C ILE A 398 2.92 -21.63 -8.07
N SER A 399 2.98 -21.03 -9.25
CA SER A 399 1.82 -20.37 -9.87
C SER A 399 0.79 -21.40 -10.33
N GLU A 400 -0.44 -20.96 -10.62
CA GLU A 400 -1.49 -21.82 -11.19
C GLU A 400 -1.05 -22.49 -12.50
N GLU A 401 -0.21 -21.81 -13.27
CA GLU A 401 0.41 -22.28 -14.52
C GLU A 401 1.58 -23.26 -14.29
N GLY A 402 1.95 -23.53 -13.04
CA GLY A 402 3.03 -24.46 -12.67
C GLY A 402 4.43 -23.86 -12.67
N PHE A 403 4.58 -22.53 -12.70
CA PHE A 403 5.90 -21.87 -12.65
C PHE A 403 6.39 -21.67 -11.22
N VAL A 404 7.68 -21.94 -11.01
CA VAL A 404 8.40 -21.64 -9.77
C VAL A 404 8.64 -20.14 -9.66
N ARG A 405 8.14 -19.53 -8.59
CA ARG A 405 8.25 -18.09 -8.29
C ARG A 405 8.64 -17.88 -6.83
N HIS A 406 9.14 -16.69 -6.53
CA HIS A 406 9.23 -16.24 -5.15
C HIS A 406 7.83 -15.93 -4.60
N ASN A 407 7.52 -16.41 -3.41
CA ASN A 407 6.31 -16.06 -2.68
C ASN A 407 6.42 -14.59 -2.24
N PRO A 408 5.57 -13.68 -2.75
CA PRO A 408 5.70 -12.25 -2.46
C PRO A 408 5.59 -11.93 -0.96
N TYR A 409 4.72 -12.63 -0.24
CA TYR A 409 4.52 -12.39 1.19
C TYR A 409 5.74 -12.81 2.02
N LYS A 410 6.27 -14.02 1.79
CA LYS A 410 7.45 -14.52 2.51
C LYS A 410 8.70 -13.70 2.16
N LEU A 411 8.85 -13.33 0.88
CA LEU A 411 9.96 -12.50 0.42
C LEU A 411 9.89 -11.09 1.04
N GLY A 412 8.76 -10.39 0.93
CA GLY A 412 8.59 -9.07 1.51
C GLY A 412 8.85 -9.03 3.02
N LYS A 413 8.34 -10.03 3.77
CA LYS A 413 8.61 -10.15 5.22
C LYS A 413 10.09 -10.37 5.53
N THR A 414 10.80 -11.13 4.68
CA THR A 414 12.23 -11.39 4.85
C THR A 414 13.04 -10.13 4.58
N LEU A 415 12.73 -9.42 3.49
CA LEU A 415 13.43 -8.19 3.09
C LEU A 415 13.27 -7.08 4.11
N ILE A 416 12.04 -6.82 4.57
CA ILE A 416 11.77 -5.74 5.54
C ILE A 416 12.47 -5.99 6.87
N LYS A 417 12.59 -7.25 7.30
CA LYS A 417 13.39 -7.59 8.49
C LYS A 417 14.85 -7.16 8.34
N LEU A 418 15.45 -7.27 7.16
CA LEU A 418 16.84 -6.87 6.93
C LEU A 418 17.04 -5.35 6.98
N VAL A 419 16.00 -4.58 6.65
CA VAL A 419 16.05 -3.10 6.69
C VAL A 419 15.87 -2.55 8.10
N SER A 420 15.18 -3.29 8.96
CA SER A 420 14.90 -2.89 10.35
C SER A 420 15.92 -3.44 11.37
N LEU A 421 17.05 -3.97 10.92
CA LEU A 421 18.12 -4.53 11.76
C LEU A 421 19.13 -3.47 12.22
#